data_AF-A0A8D8FIG6-F1
#
_entry.id   AF-A0A8D8FIG6-F1
#
_cell.length_a   1.000
_cell.length_b   1.000
_cell.length_c   1.000
_cell.angle_alpha   90.00
_cell.angle_beta   90.00
_cell.angle_gamma   90.00
#
_symmetry.space_group_name_H-M   'P 1'
#
loop_
_entity.id
_entity.type
_entity.pdbx_description
1 polymer ?
#
loop_
_entity_poly.entity_id
_entity_poly.type
_entity_poly.pdbx_seq_one_letter_code
_entity_poly.pdbx_strand_id
1 'polypeptide(L)'
;MGSITCIHGLRLYSLLWTVMVHSYLQLYAVGENRYRRTITERSFIYQIVGNATFSVDTFFFISGMLVVVLFFRSAKKISNCSSEHIISKTEYIAKTSYQILISILYRYLRLTPAYLFVIVFNEIALKWTYEKSVFTPGIMDHITCNKYWWRNILYINNWYPFNEMCMIWSWYLANDMQLYVVAIILLVLSMRFMKTSVFLLALITLCSWITSIYFSILHNYSYKVAEPFGSFDILYDKPWQRITPYIMGMLTGYIIYFKKTPPKVSGIVNLLLWITSVSIIFGLIFGVWDGQLSVPATAVYVSLGHTDNCFLRKCCPIIYTSIFYIFVARSTGDQTFETCF
;
A
#
# COMPACT_ATOMS: atom_id res chain seq x y z
N MET A 1 20.29 -9.49 -11.55
CA MET A 1 19.05 -8.85 -11.04
C MET A 1 18.46 -8.04 -12.18
N GLY A 2 17.51 -8.60 -12.95
CA GLY A 2 16.74 -7.76 -13.88
C GLY A 2 15.81 -6.88 -13.06
N SER A 3 16.15 -5.60 -12.90
CA SER A 3 15.25 -4.63 -12.27
C SER A 3 14.07 -4.39 -13.20
N ILE A 4 12.85 -4.55 -12.70
CA ILE A 4 11.65 -4.18 -13.46
C ILE A 4 11.61 -2.64 -13.49
N THR A 5 12.12 -2.05 -14.57
CA THR A 5 12.35 -0.60 -14.71
C THR A 5 11.09 0.24 -14.50
N CYS A 6 9.92 -0.28 -14.90
CA CYS A 6 8.64 0.42 -14.72
C CYS A 6 8.27 0.63 -13.24
N ILE A 7 8.73 -0.23 -12.32
CA ILE A 7 8.49 -0.08 -10.87
C ILE A 7 9.21 1.15 -10.33
N HIS A 8 10.41 1.44 -10.85
CA HIS A 8 11.18 2.61 -10.41
C HIS A 8 10.48 3.91 -10.81
N GLY A 9 9.95 3.97 -12.04
CA GLY A 9 9.13 5.10 -12.49
C GLY A 9 7.86 5.28 -11.63
N LEU A 10 7.15 4.18 -11.33
CA LEU A 10 5.98 4.20 -10.45
C LEU A 10 6.28 4.75 -9.06
N ARG A 11 7.38 4.29 -8.45
CA ARG A 11 7.83 4.80 -7.14
C ARG A 11 8.10 6.29 -7.20
N LEU A 12 8.80 6.76 -8.23
CA LEU A 12 9.11 8.19 -8.38
C LEU A 12 7.84 9.04 -8.44
N TYR A 13 6.86 8.67 -9.29
CA TYR A 13 5.61 9.42 -9.40
C TYR A 13 4.82 9.43 -8.09
N SER A 14 4.70 8.29 -7.40
CA SER A 14 4.03 8.23 -6.10
C SER A 14 4.76 9.01 -5.02
N LEU A 15 6.09 9.01 -5.02
CA LEU A 15 6.90 9.82 -4.10
C LEU A 15 6.67 11.32 -4.33
N LEU A 16 6.74 11.77 -5.58
CA LEU A 16 6.50 13.18 -5.92
C LEU A 16 5.09 13.63 -5.53
N TRP A 17 4.08 12.79 -5.78
CA TRP A 17 2.70 13.11 -5.37
C TRP A 17 2.57 13.17 -3.84
N THR A 18 3.17 12.24 -3.10
CA THR A 18 3.18 12.29 -1.63
C THR A 18 3.90 13.53 -1.11
N VAL A 19 5.04 13.92 -1.67
CA VAL A 19 5.78 15.15 -1.30
C VAL A 19 4.92 16.39 -1.55
N MET A 20 4.25 16.49 -2.69
CA MET A 20 3.35 17.59 -3.00
C MET A 20 2.27 17.75 -1.92
N VAL A 21 1.64 16.65 -1.53
CA VAL A 21 0.53 16.66 -0.56
C VAL A 21 0.99 17.07 0.83
N HIS A 22 2.10 16.49 1.32
CA HIS A 22 2.66 16.90 2.61
C HIS A 22 3.11 18.35 2.61
N SER A 23 3.58 18.89 1.48
CA SER A 23 3.91 20.31 1.34
C SER A 23 2.66 21.19 1.50
N TYR A 24 1.54 20.82 0.87
CA TYR A 24 0.27 21.54 1.05
C TYR A 24 -0.25 21.45 2.49
N LEU A 25 -0.20 20.28 3.13
CA LEU A 25 -0.62 20.11 4.52
C LEU A 25 0.19 20.98 5.47
N GLN A 26 1.51 21.03 5.29
CA GLN A 26 2.38 21.86 6.12
C GLN A 26 2.12 23.35 5.88
N LEU A 27 1.93 23.75 4.62
CA LEU A 27 1.61 25.14 4.28
C LEU A 27 0.28 25.58 4.89
N TYR A 28 -0.74 24.71 4.89
CA TYR A 28 -2.05 25.01 5.48
C TYR A 28 -2.07 24.95 7.01
N ALA A 29 -1.14 24.21 7.62
CA ALA A 29 -0.97 24.21 9.07
C ALA A 29 -0.36 25.53 9.59
N VAL A 30 0.48 26.19 8.78
CA VAL A 30 1.21 27.40 9.17
C VAL A 30 0.61 28.68 8.56
N GLY A 31 -0.13 28.57 7.47
CA GLY A 31 -0.69 29.73 6.75
C GLY A 31 -1.80 30.44 7.52
N GLU A 32 -1.60 31.74 7.80
CA GLU A 32 -2.59 32.58 8.48
C GLU A 32 -3.82 32.90 7.61
N ASN A 33 -3.66 32.91 6.28
CA ASN A 33 -4.72 33.29 5.35
C ASN A 33 -5.70 32.15 5.09
N ARG A 34 -6.67 31.99 6.00
CA ARG A 34 -7.75 30.99 5.90
C ARG A 34 -8.61 31.15 4.65
N TYR A 35 -8.79 32.37 4.14
CA TYR A 35 -9.61 32.64 2.95
C TYR A 35 -9.00 32.04 1.68
N ARG A 36 -7.68 32.23 1.49
CA ARG A 36 -6.93 31.62 0.38
C ARG A 36 -6.99 30.09 0.42
N ARG A 37 -6.96 29.51 1.62
CA ARG A 37 -7.09 28.05 1.80
C ARG A 37 -8.45 27.57 1.30
N THR A 38 -9.55 28.18 1.74
CA THR A 38 -10.91 27.79 1.32
C THR A 38 -11.12 27.91 -0.19
N ILE A 39 -10.59 28.95 -0.83
CA ILE A 39 -10.66 29.09 -2.30
C ILE A 39 -9.90 27.97 -2.98
N THR A 40 -8.70 27.67 -2.50
CA THR A 40 -7.84 26.64 -3.09
C THR A 40 -8.47 25.26 -2.93
N GLU A 41 -9.01 24.94 -1.75
CA GLU A 41 -9.67 23.66 -1.44
C GLU A 41 -10.90 23.39 -2.32
N ARG A 42 -11.59 24.45 -2.78
CA ARG A 42 -12.74 24.35 -3.71
C ARG A 42 -12.33 24.26 -5.18
N SER A 43 -11.05 24.42 -5.51
CA SER A 43 -10.61 24.38 -6.89
C SER A 43 -10.57 22.95 -7.45
N PHE A 44 -10.83 22.81 -8.75
CA PHE A 44 -10.76 21.53 -9.46
C PHE A 44 -9.40 20.84 -9.34
N ILE A 45 -8.32 21.61 -9.41
CA ILE A 45 -6.97 21.06 -9.34
C ILE A 45 -6.66 20.52 -7.95
N TYR A 46 -7.25 21.10 -6.89
CA TYR A 46 -7.01 20.65 -5.52
C TYR A 46 -7.54 19.24 -5.24
N GLN A 47 -8.47 18.73 -6.05
CA GLN A 47 -8.93 17.33 -5.96
C GLN A 47 -7.76 16.33 -6.07
N ILE A 48 -6.71 16.67 -6.82
CA ILE A 48 -5.47 15.85 -6.91
C ILE A 48 -4.75 15.79 -5.56
N VAL A 49 -4.79 16.88 -4.78
CA VAL A 49 -4.16 16.96 -3.45
C VAL A 49 -5.06 16.34 -2.38
N GLY A 50 -6.34 16.69 -2.36
CA GLY A 50 -7.31 16.17 -1.39
C GLY A 50 -7.49 14.66 -1.48
N ASN A 51 -7.53 14.10 -2.68
CA ASN A 51 -7.70 12.64 -2.89
C ASN A 51 -6.37 11.89 -3.00
N ALA A 52 -5.26 12.48 -2.53
CA ALA A 52 -3.95 11.86 -2.61
C ALA A 52 -3.71 10.72 -1.60
N THR A 53 -4.71 10.40 -0.78
CA THR A 53 -4.72 9.24 0.11
C THR A 53 -4.44 7.93 -0.64
N PHE A 54 -4.81 7.90 -1.92
CA PHE A 54 -4.53 6.87 -2.92
C PHE A 54 -3.07 6.76 -3.32
N SER A 55 -2.25 7.81 -3.09
CA SER A 55 -0.83 7.82 -3.46
C SER A 55 -0.09 6.64 -2.84
N VAL A 56 -0.36 6.42 -1.56
CA VAL A 56 0.30 5.44 -0.69
C VAL A 56 -0.02 4.00 -1.08
N ASP A 57 -1.21 3.75 -1.66
CA ASP A 57 -1.64 2.41 -2.08
C ASP A 57 -0.71 1.80 -3.13
N THR A 58 -0.11 2.62 -3.99
CA THR A 58 0.88 2.13 -4.97
C THR A 58 2.11 1.54 -4.29
N PHE A 59 2.54 2.08 -3.15
CA PHE A 59 3.66 1.49 -2.42
C PHE A 59 3.27 0.16 -1.77
N PHE A 60 2.08 0.06 -1.17
CA PHE A 60 1.58 -1.20 -0.62
C PHE A 60 1.43 -2.28 -1.72
N PHE A 61 0.91 -1.90 -2.88
CA PHE A 61 0.84 -2.76 -4.05
C PHE A 61 2.22 -3.28 -4.48
N ILE A 62 3.21 -2.39 -4.61
CA ILE A 62 4.58 -2.76 -4.98
C ILE A 62 5.20 -3.69 -3.92
N SER A 63 4.99 -3.39 -2.63
CA SER A 63 5.44 -4.23 -1.52
C SER A 63 4.87 -5.64 -1.63
N GLY A 64 3.55 -5.78 -1.79
CA GLY A 64 2.88 -7.08 -1.93
C GLY A 64 3.41 -7.89 -3.13
N MET A 65 3.55 -7.25 -4.29
CA MET A 65 4.07 -7.90 -5.50
C MET A 65 5.50 -8.40 -5.32
N LEU A 66 6.39 -7.57 -4.75
CA LEU A 66 7.79 -7.94 -4.54
C LEU A 66 7.94 -9.07 -3.53
N VAL A 67 7.13 -9.07 -2.47
CA VAL A 67 7.18 -10.13 -1.45
C VAL A 67 6.88 -11.50 -2.06
N VAL A 68 5.88 -11.59 -2.94
CA VAL A 68 5.55 -12.85 -3.62
C VAL A 68 6.66 -13.30 -4.57
N VAL A 69 7.14 -12.39 -5.42
CA VAL A 69 8.21 -12.70 -6.39
C VAL A 69 9.49 -13.14 -5.69
N LEU A 70 9.89 -12.45 -4.61
CA LEU A 70 11.09 -12.79 -3.84
C LEU A 70 10.91 -14.10 -3.07
N PHE A 71 9.75 -14.34 -2.48
CA PHE A 71 9.43 -15.56 -1.76
C PHE A 71 9.58 -16.79 -2.66
N PHE A 72 8.89 -16.82 -3.81
CA PHE A 72 8.95 -17.98 -4.71
C PHE A 72 10.33 -18.16 -5.36
N ARG A 73 11.07 -17.08 -5.64
CA ARG A 73 12.48 -17.18 -6.07
C ARG A 73 13.36 -17.84 -5.01
N SER A 74 13.18 -17.46 -3.74
CA SER A 74 13.90 -18.08 -2.63
C SER A 74 13.51 -19.55 -2.46
N ALA A 75 12.22 -19.86 -2.52
CA ALA A 75 11.71 -21.23 -2.43
C ALA A 75 12.25 -22.14 -3.54
N LYS A 76 12.30 -21.65 -4.79
CA LYS A 76 12.89 -22.38 -5.92
C LYS A 76 14.40 -22.63 -5.75
N LYS A 77 15.13 -21.68 -5.16
CA LYS A 77 16.56 -21.86 -4.87
C LYS A 77 16.78 -22.97 -3.84
N ILE A 78 15.92 -23.03 -2.81
CA ILE A 78 15.99 -24.04 -1.75
C ILE A 78 15.59 -25.42 -2.29
N SER A 79 14.57 -25.51 -3.14
CA SER A 79 14.13 -26.78 -3.74
C SER A 79 15.21 -27.41 -4.64
N ASN A 80 15.97 -26.59 -5.37
CA ASN A 80 17.05 -27.09 -6.22
C ASN A 80 18.24 -27.67 -5.44
N CYS A 81 18.38 -27.34 -4.14
CA CYS A 81 19.49 -27.81 -3.29
C CYS A 81 19.09 -28.95 -2.35
N SER A 82 17.81 -29.34 -2.28
CA SER A 82 17.31 -30.29 -1.27
C SER A 82 16.75 -31.54 -1.94
N SER A 83 17.37 -32.70 -1.69
CA SER A 83 16.84 -34.00 -2.11
C SER A 83 15.52 -34.30 -1.39
N GLU A 84 14.52 -34.83 -2.10
CA GLU A 84 13.19 -35.16 -1.57
C GLU A 84 13.27 -36.24 -0.48
N HIS A 85 13.42 -35.83 0.78
CA HIS A 85 13.11 -36.67 1.93
C HIS A 85 11.65 -36.48 2.34
N ILE A 86 10.98 -37.57 2.71
CA ILE A 86 9.62 -37.55 3.28
C ILE A 86 9.71 -36.93 4.67
N ILE A 87 9.37 -35.64 4.77
CA ILE A 87 9.39 -34.86 6.02
C ILE A 87 8.15 -35.20 6.85
N SER A 88 8.36 -35.50 8.14
CA SER A 88 7.26 -35.75 9.10
C SER A 88 6.39 -34.49 9.30
N LYS A 89 5.12 -34.65 9.71
CA LYS A 89 4.20 -33.50 9.92
C LYS A 89 4.76 -32.48 10.93
N THR A 90 5.41 -32.95 11.99
CA THR A 90 6.02 -32.12 13.04
C THR A 90 7.22 -31.34 12.53
N GLU A 91 8.10 -31.99 11.78
CA GLU A 91 9.28 -31.37 11.18
C GLU A 91 8.90 -30.33 10.11
N TYR A 92 7.81 -30.56 9.38
CA TYR A 92 7.26 -29.58 8.44
C TYR A 92 6.80 -28.30 9.15
N ILE A 93 6.10 -28.41 10.29
CA ILE A 93 5.62 -27.25 11.07
C ILE A 93 6.81 -26.49 11.66
N ALA A 94 7.81 -27.19 12.21
CA ALA A 94 9.03 -26.58 12.72
C ALA A 94 9.82 -25.84 11.61
N LYS A 95 9.98 -26.46 10.45
CA LYS A 95 10.65 -25.84 9.29
C LYS A 95 9.89 -24.62 8.77
N THR A 96 8.57 -24.71 8.68
CA THR A 96 7.66 -23.62 8.24
C THR A 96 7.73 -22.43 9.19
N SER A 97 7.59 -22.65 10.50
CA SER A 97 7.66 -21.59 11.51
C SER A 97 9.03 -20.92 11.53
N TYR A 98 10.11 -21.70 11.41
CA TYR A 98 11.47 -21.16 11.28
C TYR A 98 11.63 -20.28 10.03
N GLN A 99 11.10 -20.70 8.87
CA GLN A 99 11.13 -19.92 7.64
C GLN A 99 10.35 -18.61 7.73
N ILE A 100 9.21 -18.61 8.42
CA ILE A 100 8.43 -17.40 8.69
C ILE A 100 9.24 -16.45 9.58
N LEU A 101 9.76 -16.96 10.70
CA LEU A 101 10.53 -16.17 11.67
C LEU A 101 11.78 -15.54 11.04
N ILE A 102 12.59 -16.31 10.30
CA ILE A 102 13.80 -15.79 9.67
C ILE A 102 13.49 -14.71 8.63
N SER A 103 12.37 -14.85 7.88
CA SER A 103 11.94 -13.87 6.88
C SER A 103 11.53 -12.54 7.54
N ILE A 104 10.77 -12.62 8.64
CA ILE A 104 10.36 -11.48 9.45
C ILE A 104 11.58 -10.79 10.07
N LEU A 105 12.47 -11.55 10.71
CA LEU A 105 13.68 -11.03 11.36
C LEU A 105 14.61 -10.34 10.35
N TYR A 106 14.82 -10.95 9.18
CA TYR A 106 15.66 -10.34 8.14
C TYR A 106 15.11 -8.99 7.67
N ARG A 107 13.79 -8.89 7.45
CA ARG A 107 13.17 -7.61 7.07
C ARG A 107 13.26 -6.59 8.20
N TYR A 108 13.03 -7.00 9.44
CA TYR A 108 13.16 -6.15 10.61
C TYR A 108 14.58 -5.58 10.73
N LEU A 109 15.60 -6.44 10.77
CA LEU A 109 17.01 -6.02 10.86
C LEU A 109 17.47 -5.15 9.69
N ARG A 110 16.84 -5.27 8.52
CA ARG A 110 17.12 -4.41 7.36
C ARG A 110 16.52 -3.01 7.51
N LEU A 111 15.31 -2.88 8.03
CA LEU A 111 14.57 -1.60 8.07
C LEU A 111 14.81 -0.81 9.36
N THR A 112 14.88 -1.50 10.49
CA THR A 112 14.97 -0.88 11.82
C THR A 112 16.19 0.04 12.01
N PRO A 113 17.40 -0.26 11.51
CA PRO A 113 18.55 0.64 11.71
C PRO A 113 18.35 2.02 11.07
N ALA A 114 17.85 2.04 9.82
CA ALA A 114 17.53 3.29 9.15
C ALA A 114 16.37 4.02 9.84
N TYR A 115 15.38 3.27 10.31
CA TYR A 115 14.23 3.86 11.01
C TYR A 115 14.64 4.49 12.36
N LEU A 116 15.49 3.82 13.13
CA LEU A 116 16.07 4.33 14.37
C LEU A 116 16.83 5.63 14.15
N PHE A 117 17.66 5.69 13.12
CA PHE A 117 18.36 6.92 12.76
C PHE A 117 17.38 8.07 12.52
N VAL A 118 16.30 7.83 11.77
CA VAL A 118 15.28 8.85 11.50
C VAL A 118 14.52 9.26 12.76
N ILE A 119 14.20 8.34 13.67
CA ILE A 119 13.57 8.66 14.97
C ILE A 119 14.44 9.65 15.75
N VAL A 120 15.72 9.30 15.95
CA VAL A 120 16.66 10.13 16.72
C VAL A 120 16.89 11.46 16.05
N PHE A 121 17.09 11.46 14.73
CA PHE A 121 17.27 12.69 13.96
C PHE A 121 16.05 13.60 14.06
N ASN A 122 14.83 13.07 13.90
CA ASN A 122 13.60 13.85 13.98
C ASN A 122 13.42 14.48 15.37
N GLU A 123 13.69 13.72 16.44
CA GLU A 123 13.59 14.24 17.81
C GLU A 123 14.56 15.39 18.04
N ILE A 124 15.83 15.23 17.66
CA ILE A 124 16.86 16.27 17.83
C ILE A 124 16.53 17.50 16.97
N ALA A 125 16.20 17.30 15.69
CA ALA A 125 15.91 18.37 14.75
C ALA A 125 14.69 19.20 15.19
N LEU A 126 13.62 18.56 15.68
CA LEU A 126 12.41 19.26 16.09
C LEU A 126 12.55 19.95 17.45
N LYS A 127 13.29 19.37 18.40
CA LYS A 127 13.65 20.07 19.64
C LYS A 127 14.47 21.33 19.35
N TRP A 128 15.50 21.22 18.52
CA TRP A 128 16.32 22.36 18.12
C TRP A 128 15.51 23.43 17.38
N THR A 129 14.66 23.02 16.43
CA THR A 129 13.82 23.95 15.67
C THR A 129 12.83 24.67 16.58
N TYR A 130 12.22 23.97 17.53
CA TYR A 130 11.28 24.58 18.48
C TYR A 130 11.95 25.63 19.38
N GLU A 131 13.19 25.41 19.81
CA GLU A 131 13.92 26.37 20.65
C GLU A 131 14.47 27.57 19.89
N LYS A 132 14.81 27.40 18.60
CA LYS A 132 15.58 28.39 17.82
C LYS A 132 14.80 29.07 16.71
N SER A 133 13.68 28.51 16.28
CA SER A 133 12.89 29.01 15.16
C SER A 133 11.53 29.50 15.62
N VAL A 134 11.02 30.53 14.96
CA VAL A 134 9.62 30.96 15.08
C VAL A 134 8.68 29.96 14.40
N PHE A 135 9.21 29.08 13.55
CA PHE A 135 8.45 28.03 12.89
C PHE A 135 8.10 26.91 13.87
N THR A 136 6.83 26.84 14.26
CA THR A 136 6.27 25.69 14.98
C THR A 136 5.52 24.79 13.98
N PRO A 137 6.04 23.59 13.65
CA PRO A 137 5.28 22.66 12.84
C PRO A 137 4.01 22.26 13.57
N GLY A 138 2.93 21.98 12.83
CA GLY A 138 1.65 21.54 13.42
C GLY A 138 1.71 20.18 14.13
N ILE A 139 2.87 19.51 14.14
CA ILE A 139 3.11 18.22 14.78
C ILE A 139 4.02 18.44 16.00
N MET A 140 3.57 17.96 17.16
CA MET A 140 4.26 18.12 18.45
C MET A 140 5.25 16.97 18.74
N ASP A 141 5.96 16.52 17.70
CA ASP A 141 6.87 15.35 17.77
C ASP A 141 7.99 15.54 18.81
N HIS A 142 8.43 16.77 19.08
CA HIS A 142 9.44 17.09 20.09
C HIS A 142 9.01 16.70 21.53
N ILE A 143 7.70 16.49 21.77
CA ILE A 143 7.13 16.02 23.04
C ILE A 143 6.73 14.55 22.96
N THR A 144 6.03 14.14 21.90
CA THR A 144 5.47 12.78 21.78
C THR A 144 6.57 11.74 21.57
N CYS A 145 7.61 12.04 20.79
CA CYS A 145 8.67 11.07 20.48
C CYS A 145 9.47 10.62 21.70
N ASN A 146 9.78 11.52 22.64
CA ASN A 146 10.48 11.16 23.87
C ASN A 146 9.72 10.09 24.69
N LYS A 147 8.38 10.11 24.65
CA LYS A 147 7.52 9.17 25.39
C LYS A 147 7.20 7.89 24.63
N TYR A 148 7.04 8.00 23.31
CA TYR A 148 6.40 6.95 22.50
C TYR A 148 7.26 6.37 21.37
N TRP A 149 8.55 6.74 21.27
CA TRP A 149 9.49 6.21 20.26
C TRP A 149 9.54 4.67 20.17
N TRP A 150 9.37 3.98 21.31
CA TRP A 150 9.41 2.51 21.36
C TRP A 150 8.26 1.87 20.54
N ARG A 151 7.10 2.54 20.42
CA ARG A 151 5.96 2.07 19.61
C ARG A 151 6.32 2.00 18.13
N ASN A 152 7.17 2.91 17.66
CA ASN A 152 7.66 2.95 16.29
C ASN A 152 8.58 1.76 16.02
N ILE A 153 9.50 1.43 16.93
CA ILE A 153 10.42 0.29 16.78
C ILE A 153 9.68 -1.05 16.74
N LEU A 154 8.58 -1.15 17.47
CA LEU A 154 7.72 -2.32 17.46
C LEU A 154 6.75 -2.34 16.26
N TYR A 155 6.71 -1.30 15.43
CA TYR A 155 5.80 -1.18 14.29
C TYR A 155 4.31 -1.29 14.70
N ILE A 156 3.95 -0.71 15.86
CA ILE A 156 2.58 -0.72 16.41
C ILE A 156 2.01 0.68 16.62
N ASN A 157 2.70 1.73 16.16
CA ASN A 157 2.29 3.11 16.41
C ASN A 157 0.93 3.48 15.80
N ASN A 158 0.50 2.79 14.74
CA ASN A 158 -0.82 2.93 14.11
C ASN A 158 -1.99 2.36 14.94
N TRP A 159 -1.74 1.70 16.07
CA TRP A 159 -2.81 1.24 16.98
C TRP A 159 -3.15 2.26 18.08
N TYR A 160 -2.42 3.36 18.14
CA TYR A 160 -2.55 4.41 19.15
C TYR A 160 -3.17 5.67 18.55
N PRO A 161 -3.77 6.53 19.39
CA PRO A 161 -4.44 7.74 18.90
C PRO A 161 -3.45 8.77 18.33
N PHE A 162 -3.95 9.64 17.46
CA PHE A 162 -3.19 10.61 16.68
C PHE A 162 -2.24 11.46 17.53
N ASN A 163 -2.75 11.94 18.65
CA ASN A 163 -2.06 12.83 19.58
C ASN A 163 -0.89 12.17 20.33
N GLU A 164 -0.81 10.84 20.34
CA GLU A 164 0.27 10.10 20.99
C GLU A 164 1.29 9.52 19.99
N MET A 165 1.07 9.68 18.69
CA MET A 165 2.00 9.16 17.71
C MET A 165 3.29 9.98 17.67
N CYS A 166 4.42 9.26 17.64
CA CYS A 166 5.72 9.83 17.28
C CYS A 166 5.91 9.69 15.77
N MET A 167 6.22 10.78 15.07
CA MET A 167 6.35 10.81 13.62
C MET A 167 5.11 10.25 12.95
N ILE A 168 4.05 11.05 12.91
CA ILE A 168 2.72 10.63 12.44
C ILE A 168 2.81 9.88 11.12
N TRP A 169 3.57 10.37 10.12
CA TRP A 169 3.77 9.75 8.80
C TRP A 169 4.34 8.33 8.82
N SER A 170 4.90 7.89 9.94
CA SER A 170 5.49 6.56 10.11
C SER A 170 4.45 5.44 10.25
N TRP A 171 3.16 5.76 10.38
CA TRP A 171 2.04 4.81 10.34
C TRP A 171 2.13 3.87 9.13
N TYR A 172 2.60 4.40 7.99
CA TYR A 172 2.76 3.66 6.74
C TYR A 172 3.72 2.47 6.91
N LEU A 173 4.83 2.71 7.61
CA LEU A 173 5.87 1.73 7.83
C LEU A 173 5.39 0.63 8.79
N ALA A 174 4.60 0.99 9.82
CA ALA A 174 3.94 0.02 10.69
C ALA A 174 2.98 -0.90 9.92
N ASN A 175 2.11 -0.32 9.09
CA ASN A 175 1.22 -1.09 8.23
C ASN A 175 1.99 -2.02 7.28
N ASP A 176 3.04 -1.53 6.62
CA ASP A 176 3.83 -2.33 5.68
C ASP A 176 4.49 -3.55 6.36
N MET A 177 4.96 -3.41 7.61
CA MET A 177 5.48 -4.55 8.39
C MET A 177 4.38 -5.52 8.82
N GLN A 178 3.24 -5.02 9.30
CA GLN A 178 2.09 -5.86 9.69
C GLN A 178 1.55 -6.66 8.51
N LEU A 179 1.37 -6.02 7.36
CA LEU A 179 0.92 -6.66 6.11
C LEU A 179 1.95 -7.67 5.60
N TYR A 180 3.25 -7.41 5.79
CA TYR A 180 4.29 -8.38 5.44
C TYR A 180 4.20 -9.67 6.25
N VAL A 181 3.99 -9.56 7.56
CA VAL A 181 3.84 -10.73 8.45
C VAL A 181 2.67 -11.59 7.97
N VAL A 182 1.51 -10.98 7.73
CA VAL A 182 0.32 -11.66 7.19
C VAL A 182 0.63 -12.32 5.84
N ALA A 183 1.28 -11.60 4.94
CA ALA A 183 1.62 -12.08 3.60
C ALA A 183 2.55 -13.29 3.62
N ILE A 184 3.60 -13.29 4.45
CA ILE A 184 4.54 -14.41 4.57
C ILE A 184 3.85 -15.64 5.15
N ILE A 185 2.98 -15.48 6.15
CA ILE A 185 2.18 -16.60 6.70
C ILE A 185 1.33 -17.23 5.60
N LEU A 186 0.62 -16.41 4.82
CA LEU A 186 -0.21 -16.88 3.70
C LEU A 186 0.62 -17.53 2.60
N LEU A 187 1.78 -16.96 2.25
CA LEU A 187 2.66 -17.52 1.23
C LEU A 187 3.24 -18.87 1.62
N VAL A 188 3.70 -19.03 2.87
CA VAL A 188 4.19 -20.32 3.35
C VAL A 188 3.06 -21.34 3.43
N LEU A 189 1.85 -20.93 3.82
CA LEU A 189 0.66 -21.79 3.77
C LEU A 189 0.33 -22.22 2.33
N SER A 190 0.48 -21.32 1.36
CA SER A 190 0.17 -21.57 -0.06
C SER A 190 1.01 -22.68 -0.68
N MET A 191 2.22 -22.92 -0.17
CA MET A 191 3.13 -23.96 -0.67
C MET A 191 2.55 -25.37 -0.54
N ARG A 192 1.69 -25.61 0.45
CA ARG A 192 1.05 -26.92 0.69
C ARG A 192 -0.46 -26.88 0.52
N PHE A 193 -1.10 -25.78 0.90
CA PHE A 193 -2.55 -25.63 0.92
C PHE A 193 -2.98 -24.39 0.11
N MET A 194 -2.73 -24.42 -1.20
CA MET A 194 -3.05 -23.31 -2.09
C MET A 194 -4.53 -22.90 -2.02
N LYS A 195 -5.46 -23.87 -2.03
CA LYS A 195 -6.91 -23.59 -1.94
C LYS A 195 -7.27 -22.85 -0.64
N THR A 196 -6.71 -23.28 0.48
CA THR A 196 -6.90 -22.64 1.79
C THR A 196 -6.32 -21.24 1.81
N SER A 197 -5.11 -21.03 1.25
CA SER A 197 -4.51 -19.70 1.17
C SER A 197 -5.34 -18.72 0.33
N VAL A 198 -5.90 -19.17 -0.80
CA VAL A 198 -6.77 -18.34 -1.65
C VAL A 198 -8.07 -18.02 -0.94
N PHE A 199 -8.67 -19.00 -0.25
CA PHE A 199 -9.86 -18.77 0.57
C PHE A 199 -9.59 -17.74 1.67
N LEU A 200 -8.47 -17.84 2.39
CA LEU A 200 -8.10 -16.88 3.43
C LEU A 200 -7.85 -15.47 2.88
N LEU A 201 -7.21 -15.33 1.71
CA LEU A 201 -7.04 -14.04 1.05
C LEU A 201 -8.37 -13.38 0.69
N ALA A 202 -9.32 -14.15 0.15
CA ALA A 202 -10.66 -13.68 -0.15
C ALA A 202 -11.41 -13.28 1.13
N LEU A 203 -11.31 -14.10 2.19
CA LEU A 203 -11.92 -13.82 3.48
C LEU A 203 -11.37 -12.54 4.11
N ILE A 204 -10.05 -12.35 4.12
CA ILE A 204 -9.39 -11.15 4.65
C ILE A 204 -9.84 -9.90 3.88
N THR A 205 -9.98 -9.99 2.56
CA THR A 205 -10.45 -8.87 1.72
C THR A 205 -11.90 -8.52 2.02
N LEU A 206 -12.78 -9.51 2.16
CA LEU A 206 -14.18 -9.30 2.56
C LEU A 206 -14.29 -8.71 3.97
N CYS A 207 -13.54 -9.25 4.94
CA CYS A 207 -13.49 -8.72 6.29
C CYS A 207 -13.02 -7.25 6.29
N SER A 208 -11.99 -6.92 5.51
CA SER A 208 -11.53 -5.54 5.32
C SER A 208 -12.66 -4.62 4.86
N TRP A 209 -13.37 -4.96 3.78
CA TRP A 209 -14.48 -4.13 3.29
C TRP A 209 -15.59 -3.97 4.33
N ILE A 210 -15.97 -5.05 5.01
CA ILE A 210 -17.00 -5.03 6.06
C ILE A 210 -16.56 -4.12 7.21
N THR A 211 -15.31 -4.24 7.68
CA THR A 211 -14.79 -3.40 8.76
C THR A 211 -14.77 -1.92 8.38
N SER A 212 -14.36 -1.59 7.15
CA SER A 212 -14.35 -0.20 6.66
C SER A 212 -15.76 0.38 6.57
N ILE A 213 -16.73 -0.39 6.06
CA ILE A 213 -18.14 0.03 6.01
C ILE A 213 -18.68 0.22 7.43
N TYR A 214 -18.45 -0.75 8.31
CA TYR A 214 -18.92 -0.73 9.69
C TYR A 214 -18.42 0.51 10.44
N PHE A 215 -17.10 0.76 10.42
CA PHE A 215 -16.53 1.92 11.11
C PHE A 215 -16.95 3.25 10.49
N SER A 216 -17.13 3.31 9.16
CA SER A 216 -17.63 4.50 8.48
C SER A 216 -19.06 4.85 8.91
N ILE A 217 -19.94 3.86 9.07
CA ILE A 217 -21.33 4.08 9.48
C ILE A 217 -21.39 4.38 10.98
N LEU A 218 -20.68 3.63 11.81
CA LEU A 218 -20.68 3.78 13.27
C LEU A 218 -20.30 5.21 13.70
N HIS A 219 -19.32 5.81 13.01
CA HIS A 219 -18.81 7.15 13.33
C HIS A 219 -19.46 8.25 12.47
N ASN A 220 -20.51 7.95 11.69
CA ASN A 220 -21.13 8.88 10.75
C ASN A 220 -20.10 9.60 9.86
N TYR A 221 -19.07 8.87 9.42
CA TYR A 221 -17.99 9.44 8.65
C TYR A 221 -18.49 9.87 7.27
N SER A 222 -18.12 11.10 6.90
CA SER A 222 -18.40 11.69 5.60
C SER A 222 -17.08 12.15 5.01
N TYR A 223 -16.72 11.58 3.86
CA TYR A 223 -15.47 11.90 3.18
C TYR A 223 -15.53 13.31 2.62
N LYS A 224 -14.54 14.13 2.98
CA LYS A 224 -14.41 15.54 2.60
C LYS A 224 -13.06 15.79 1.95
N VAL A 225 -13.06 16.42 0.79
CA VAL A 225 -11.82 16.74 0.04
C VAL A 225 -10.99 17.79 0.79
N ALA A 226 -11.65 18.72 1.49
CA ALA A 226 -11.00 19.74 2.32
C ALA A 226 -10.37 19.16 3.61
N GLU A 227 -10.88 18.03 4.11
CA GLU A 227 -10.39 17.36 5.32
C GLU A 227 -10.11 15.86 5.05
N PRO A 228 -9.11 15.55 4.21
CA PRO A 228 -8.85 14.18 3.77
C PRO A 228 -8.39 13.25 4.90
N PHE A 229 -8.00 13.82 6.05
CA PHE A 229 -7.56 13.10 7.24
C PHE A 229 -8.53 13.25 8.43
N GLY A 230 -9.77 13.71 8.22
CA GLY A 230 -10.77 13.91 9.30
C GLY A 230 -11.13 12.65 10.08
N SER A 231 -10.76 11.46 9.60
CA SER A 231 -10.85 10.20 10.35
C SER A 231 -9.56 9.40 10.26
N PHE A 232 -8.46 10.10 10.55
CA PHE A 232 -7.12 9.53 10.53
C PHE A 232 -7.04 8.26 11.39
N ASP A 233 -7.44 8.36 12.66
CA ASP A 233 -7.28 7.32 13.68
C ASP A 233 -8.22 6.13 13.56
N ILE A 234 -9.33 6.30 12.84
CA ILE A 234 -10.40 5.30 12.79
C ILE A 234 -10.32 4.49 11.49
N LEU A 235 -9.98 5.16 10.38
CA LEU A 235 -10.06 4.55 9.05
C LEU A 235 -8.75 4.64 8.27
N TYR A 236 -8.05 5.77 8.30
CA TYR A 236 -6.99 6.04 7.34
C TYR A 236 -5.69 5.27 7.62
N ASP A 237 -5.24 5.28 8.88
CA ASP A 237 -3.95 4.72 9.31
C ASP A 237 -4.01 3.22 9.59
N LYS A 238 -5.21 2.64 9.55
CA LYS A 238 -5.47 1.27 9.97
C LYS A 238 -5.21 0.24 8.87
N PRO A 239 -4.68 -0.94 9.23
CA PRO A 239 -4.25 -1.94 8.25
C PRO A 239 -5.41 -2.52 7.45
N TRP A 240 -6.61 -2.62 8.03
CA TRP A 240 -7.79 -3.15 7.32
C TRP A 240 -8.19 -2.28 6.13
N GLN A 241 -7.88 -1.00 6.13
CA GLN A 241 -8.16 -0.12 4.98
C GLN A 241 -7.14 -0.28 3.84
N ARG A 242 -5.92 -0.75 4.16
CA ARG A 242 -4.77 -0.79 3.24
C ARG A 242 -4.34 -2.19 2.82
N ILE A 243 -4.95 -3.22 3.39
CA ILE A 243 -4.63 -4.61 3.07
C ILE A 243 -5.00 -4.99 1.64
N THR A 244 -6.07 -4.40 1.10
CA THR A 244 -6.57 -4.74 -0.24
C THR A 244 -5.60 -4.39 -1.37
N PRO A 245 -5.03 -3.17 -1.48
CA PRO A 245 -4.01 -2.89 -2.49
C PRO A 245 -2.76 -3.78 -2.33
N TYR A 246 -2.41 -4.16 -1.09
CA TYR A 246 -1.32 -5.09 -0.84
C TYR A 246 -1.63 -6.50 -1.39
N ILE A 247 -2.83 -7.03 -1.16
CA ILE A 247 -3.29 -8.32 -1.70
C ILE A 247 -3.31 -8.31 -3.22
N MET A 248 -3.78 -7.22 -3.85
CA MET A 248 -3.74 -7.08 -5.31
C MET A 248 -2.29 -7.11 -5.84
N GLY A 249 -1.36 -6.51 -5.09
CA GLY A 249 0.07 -6.67 -5.28
C GLY A 249 0.50 -8.12 -5.25
N MET A 250 0.12 -8.87 -4.21
CA MET A 250 0.44 -10.29 -4.08
C MET A 250 -0.06 -11.13 -5.25
N LEU A 251 -1.32 -10.93 -5.67
CA LEU A 251 -1.93 -11.64 -6.81
C LEU A 251 -1.14 -11.37 -8.10
N THR A 252 -0.75 -10.12 -8.32
CA THR A 252 0.07 -9.72 -9.48
C THR A 252 1.45 -10.36 -9.42
N GLY A 253 2.10 -10.35 -8.26
CA GLY A 253 3.42 -10.98 -8.08
C GLY A 253 3.39 -12.49 -8.31
N TYR A 254 2.32 -13.17 -7.90
CA TYR A 254 2.10 -14.59 -8.15
C TYR A 254 1.99 -14.86 -9.65
N ILE A 255 1.15 -14.08 -10.33
CA ILE A 255 0.95 -14.15 -11.78
C ILE A 255 2.29 -13.96 -12.52
N ILE A 256 3.00 -12.87 -12.26
CA ILE A 256 4.27 -12.54 -12.92
C ILE A 256 5.32 -13.66 -12.71
N TYR A 257 5.35 -14.26 -11.51
CA TYR A 257 6.32 -15.30 -11.21
C TYR A 257 6.04 -16.61 -11.97
N PHE A 258 4.79 -17.07 -12.00
CA PHE A 258 4.43 -18.37 -12.59
C PHE A 258 4.12 -18.31 -14.09
N LYS A 259 3.62 -17.18 -14.59
CA LYS A 259 3.21 -17.02 -15.99
C LYS A 259 4.26 -16.20 -16.73
N LYS A 260 5.31 -16.92 -17.18
CA LYS A 260 6.46 -16.34 -17.89
C LYS A 260 6.14 -15.82 -19.29
N THR A 261 5.10 -16.35 -19.92
CA THR A 261 4.67 -15.97 -21.28
C THR A 261 3.37 -15.18 -21.20
N PRO A 262 3.34 -13.92 -21.66
CA PRO A 262 2.13 -13.10 -21.67
C PRO A 262 1.26 -13.44 -22.89
N PRO A 263 -0.02 -13.80 -22.72
CA PRO A 263 -0.87 -14.01 -23.89
C PRO A 263 -1.43 -12.73 -24.53
N LYS A 264 -1.04 -12.45 -25.78
CA LYS A 264 -1.60 -11.49 -26.78
C LYS A 264 -3.02 -10.93 -26.55
N VAL A 265 -3.18 -9.61 -26.54
CA VAL A 265 -4.50 -8.99 -26.51
C VAL A 265 -4.69 -8.12 -27.73
N SER A 266 -5.93 -8.05 -28.20
CA SER A 266 -6.29 -7.22 -29.33
C SER A 266 -6.09 -5.74 -28.99
N GLY A 267 -5.73 -4.93 -29.99
CA GLY A 267 -5.56 -3.49 -29.80
C GLY A 267 -6.81 -2.82 -29.18
N ILE A 268 -8.00 -3.32 -29.52
CA ILE A 268 -9.28 -2.86 -28.97
C ILE A 268 -9.38 -3.15 -27.48
N VAL A 269 -9.08 -4.38 -27.04
CA VAL A 269 -9.15 -4.72 -25.62
C VAL A 269 -8.08 -3.95 -24.83
N ASN A 270 -6.87 -3.79 -25.36
CA ASN A 270 -5.86 -2.96 -24.71
C ASN A 270 -6.33 -1.49 -24.57
N LEU A 271 -6.93 -0.92 -25.62
CA LEU A 271 -7.50 0.43 -25.58
C LEU A 271 -8.63 0.54 -24.54
N LEU A 272 -9.55 -0.42 -24.51
CA LEU A 272 -10.64 -0.46 -23.52
C LEU A 272 -10.10 -0.56 -22.08
N LEU A 273 -9.04 -1.33 -21.85
CA LEU A 273 -8.39 -1.43 -20.55
C LEU A 273 -7.73 -0.11 -20.14
N TRP A 274 -7.06 0.58 -21.08
CA TRP A 274 -6.51 1.92 -20.83
C TRP A 274 -7.62 2.94 -20.53
N ILE A 275 -8.70 2.96 -21.32
CA ILE A 275 -9.83 3.87 -21.10
C ILE A 275 -10.47 3.59 -19.75
N THR A 276 -10.77 2.34 -19.43
CA THR A 276 -11.33 1.94 -18.12
C THR A 276 -10.39 2.36 -16.98
N SER A 277 -9.08 2.17 -17.17
CA SER A 277 -8.02 2.63 -16.26
C SER A 277 -8.08 4.11 -15.95
N VAL A 278 -8.08 4.92 -16.99
CA VAL A 278 -8.05 6.36 -16.87
C VAL A 278 -9.37 6.86 -16.30
N SER A 279 -10.51 6.33 -16.75
CA SER A 279 -11.84 6.69 -16.27
C SER A 279 -12.03 6.44 -14.79
N ILE A 280 -11.51 5.33 -14.24
CA ILE A 280 -11.67 5.03 -12.82
C ILE A 280 -10.70 5.86 -11.96
N ILE A 281 -9.44 6.07 -12.39
CA ILE A 281 -8.55 7.03 -11.70
C ILE A 281 -9.20 8.42 -11.69
N PHE A 282 -9.76 8.83 -12.83
CA PHE A 282 -10.43 10.11 -12.97
C PHE A 282 -11.67 10.17 -12.05
N GLY A 283 -12.48 9.12 -11.99
CA GLY A 283 -13.62 9.03 -11.08
C GLY A 283 -13.22 9.03 -9.60
N LEU A 284 -12.13 8.36 -9.23
CA LEU A 284 -11.65 8.33 -7.84
C LEU A 284 -11.09 9.69 -7.40
N ILE A 285 -10.36 10.38 -8.29
CA ILE A 285 -9.74 11.68 -7.99
C ILE A 285 -10.74 12.84 -8.14
N PHE A 286 -11.61 12.84 -9.15
CA PHE A 286 -12.48 13.97 -9.46
C PHE A 286 -13.97 13.72 -9.18
N GLY A 287 -14.36 12.48 -8.86
CA GLY A 287 -15.76 12.12 -8.58
C GLY A 287 -16.32 12.71 -7.29
N VAL A 288 -15.47 13.24 -6.40
CA VAL A 288 -15.89 13.98 -5.19
C VAL A 288 -15.88 15.49 -5.45
N TRP A 289 -16.45 15.90 -6.59
CA TRP A 289 -16.45 17.29 -7.02
C TRP A 289 -17.22 18.21 -6.06
N ASP A 290 -18.36 17.75 -5.54
CA ASP A 290 -19.18 18.47 -4.56
C ASP A 290 -18.49 18.65 -3.20
N GLY A 291 -17.25 18.14 -3.06
CA GLY A 291 -16.38 18.36 -1.91
C GLY A 291 -16.69 17.48 -0.70
N GLN A 292 -17.88 16.85 -0.67
CA GLN A 292 -18.32 15.97 0.40
C GLN A 292 -19.21 14.84 -0.13
N LEU A 293 -18.99 13.61 0.35
CA LEU A 293 -19.86 12.46 0.07
C LEU A 293 -20.87 12.23 1.20
N SER A 294 -22.06 11.72 0.88
CA SER A 294 -22.99 11.21 1.88
C SER A 294 -22.38 10.05 2.66
N VAL A 295 -22.86 9.76 3.87
CA VAL A 295 -22.32 8.68 4.72
C VAL A 295 -22.37 7.31 4.01
N PRO A 296 -23.46 6.90 3.33
CA PRO A 296 -23.49 5.64 2.60
C PRO A 296 -22.53 5.62 1.41
N ALA A 297 -22.44 6.72 0.65
CA ALA A 297 -21.51 6.82 -0.47
C ALA A 297 -20.06 6.81 0.01
N THR A 298 -19.77 7.42 1.16
CA THR A 298 -18.48 7.38 1.84
C THR A 298 -18.09 5.95 2.22
N ALA A 299 -19.01 5.19 2.83
CA ALA A 299 -18.74 3.82 3.23
C ALA A 299 -18.35 2.92 2.04
N VAL A 300 -19.02 3.10 0.89
CA VAL A 300 -18.68 2.40 -0.36
C VAL A 300 -17.35 2.91 -0.94
N TYR A 301 -17.16 4.22 -1.00
CA TYR A 301 -15.95 4.85 -1.53
C TYR A 301 -14.69 4.46 -0.74
N VAL A 302 -14.78 4.45 0.59
CA VAL A 302 -13.70 4.10 1.50
C VAL A 302 -13.42 2.59 1.43
N SER A 303 -14.42 1.73 1.35
CA SER A 303 -14.19 0.28 1.29
C SER A 303 -13.67 -0.21 -0.08
N LEU A 304 -14.26 0.25 -1.17
CA LEU A 304 -13.93 -0.20 -2.52
C LEU A 304 -12.85 0.66 -3.19
N GLY A 305 -12.78 1.95 -2.88
CA GLY A 305 -11.90 2.89 -3.58
C GLY A 305 -10.42 2.52 -3.54
N HIS A 306 -9.92 1.95 -2.44
CA HIS A 306 -8.53 1.47 -2.37
C HIS A 306 -8.28 0.17 -3.16
N THR A 307 -9.32 -0.64 -3.33
CA THR A 307 -9.31 -1.82 -4.20
C THR A 307 -9.23 -1.37 -5.67
N ASP A 308 -10.12 -0.45 -6.05
CA ASP A 308 -10.28 0.02 -7.43
C ASP A 308 -9.09 0.87 -7.86
N ASN A 309 -8.61 1.77 -7.00
CA ASN A 309 -7.41 2.58 -7.25
C ASN A 309 -6.19 1.70 -7.59
N CYS A 310 -6.03 0.59 -6.88
CA CYS A 310 -4.95 -0.36 -7.13
C CYS A 310 -5.11 -1.10 -8.45
N PHE A 311 -6.35 -1.41 -8.81
CA PHE A 311 -6.66 -2.09 -10.05
C PHE A 311 -6.22 -1.26 -11.26
N LEU A 312 -6.15 0.08 -11.14
CA LEU A 312 -6.09 0.97 -12.30
C LEU A 312 -4.91 1.95 -12.34
N ARG A 313 -4.13 2.16 -11.28
CA ARG A 313 -3.01 3.12 -11.31
C ARG A 313 -1.78 2.58 -12.07
N LYS A 314 -1.72 2.82 -13.39
CA LYS A 314 -0.80 2.22 -14.42
C LYS A 314 -0.77 0.69 -14.45
N CYS A 315 -1.57 0.09 -13.60
CA CYS A 315 -1.70 -1.32 -13.40
C CYS A 315 -2.91 -1.86 -14.13
N CYS A 316 -3.95 -1.11 -14.50
CA CYS A 316 -4.97 -1.73 -15.36
C CYS A 316 -4.44 -2.05 -16.77
N PRO A 317 -3.72 -1.19 -17.46
CA PRO A 317 -3.21 -1.55 -18.78
C PRO A 317 -1.89 -2.33 -18.75
N ILE A 318 -1.40 -2.73 -17.56
CA ILE A 318 -0.22 -3.62 -17.40
C ILE A 318 -0.63 -4.92 -16.67
N ILE A 319 -1.55 -4.84 -15.71
CA ILE A 319 -2.12 -5.90 -14.87
C ILE A 319 -3.47 -6.39 -15.39
N TYR A 320 -4.37 -5.62 -15.98
CA TYR A 320 -5.41 -6.23 -16.84
C TYR A 320 -4.81 -6.74 -18.14
N THR A 321 -3.77 -6.10 -18.68
CA THR A 321 -2.92 -6.76 -19.68
C THR A 321 -1.95 -7.78 -19.08
N SER A 322 -2.14 -8.22 -17.83
CA SER A 322 -1.53 -9.45 -17.31
C SER A 322 -2.58 -10.42 -16.74
N ILE A 323 -3.80 -9.98 -16.41
CA ILE A 323 -4.89 -10.78 -15.84
C ILE A 323 -5.84 -11.23 -16.96
N PHE A 324 -6.11 -10.38 -17.95
CA PHE A 324 -6.91 -10.66 -19.15
C PHE A 324 -6.05 -11.19 -20.31
N TYR A 325 -4.85 -10.61 -20.46
CA TYR A 325 -3.69 -11.13 -21.20
C TYR A 325 -3.13 -12.39 -20.51
N ILE A 326 -3.90 -13.17 -19.73
CA ILE A 326 -3.59 -14.55 -19.28
C ILE A 326 -4.65 -15.55 -19.75
N PHE A 327 -5.83 -15.09 -20.18
CA PHE A 327 -6.91 -15.95 -20.60
C PHE A 327 -7.09 -16.08 -22.12
N VAL A 328 -6.58 -15.17 -22.96
CA VAL A 328 -7.04 -15.10 -24.38
C VAL A 328 -6.01 -15.40 -25.47
N ALA A 329 -4.71 -15.48 -25.20
CA ALA A 329 -3.74 -15.56 -26.29
C ALA A 329 -2.67 -16.62 -26.25
N ARG A 330 -3.22 -17.77 -26.55
CA ARG A 330 -2.56 -18.73 -27.39
C ARG A 330 -3.37 -18.98 -28.67
N SER A 331 -3.81 -17.92 -29.37
CA SER A 331 -4.52 -18.04 -30.66
C SER A 331 -3.78 -17.51 -31.88
N THR A 332 -2.67 -16.78 -31.76
CA THR A 332 -1.85 -16.43 -32.94
C THR A 332 -0.39 -16.58 -32.56
N GLY A 333 0.39 -17.39 -33.27
CA GLY A 333 1.81 -17.61 -33.00
C GLY A 333 2.66 -16.50 -33.62
N ASP A 334 3.45 -15.79 -32.81
CA ASP A 334 4.59 -15.01 -33.33
C ASP A 334 5.65 -14.87 -32.24
N GLN A 335 6.88 -15.24 -32.59
CA GLN A 335 8.04 -15.52 -31.73
C GLN A 335 9.09 -14.40 -31.78
N THR A 336 8.80 -13.20 -31.27
CA THR A 336 9.79 -12.11 -31.26
C THR A 336 9.88 -11.37 -29.92
N PHE A 337 10.08 -12.12 -28.83
CA PHE A 337 10.41 -11.56 -27.51
C PHE A 337 11.51 -12.37 -26.80
N GLU A 338 12.51 -12.82 -27.55
CA GLU A 338 13.64 -13.62 -27.02
C GLU A 338 14.90 -12.82 -26.66
N THR A 339 14.93 -11.49 -26.78
CA THR A 339 16.13 -10.70 -26.50
C THR A 339 15.89 -9.64 -25.43
N CYS A 340 15.69 -10.08 -24.19
CA CYS A 340 16.06 -9.36 -22.95
C CYS A 340 15.71 -10.22 -21.73
N PHE A 341 16.56 -11.20 -21.42
CA PHE A 341 16.58 -11.91 -20.15
C PHE A 341 17.90 -11.71 -19.44
#